data_AF-A0A7X3GHN6-F1
#
_entry.id   AF-A0A7X3GHN6-F1
#
_cell.length_a   1.000
_cell.length_b   1.000
_cell.length_c   1.000
_cell.angle_alpha   90.00
_cell.angle_beta   90.00
_cell.angle_gamma   90.00
#
_symmetry.space_group_name_H-M   'P 1'
#
loop_
_entity.id
_entity.type
_entity.pdbx_description
1 polymer ?
#
loop_
_entity_poly.entity_id
_entity_poly.type
_entity_poly.pdbx_seq_one_letter_code
_entity_poly.pdbx_strand_id
1 'polypeptide(L)' 'MWTVIYIAPTTKIAENIRTRLTEEGFLVQLRPINLSKQQYEILVPSGELEEVQEVLNSILHP' A
#
# COMPACT_ATOMS: atom_id res chain seq x y z
N MET A 1 -1.09 -12.02 -9.91
CA MET A 1 -1.24 -12.36 -8.47
C MET A 1 -1.07 -11.08 -7.66
N TRP A 2 -1.73 -10.95 -6.52
CA TRP A 2 -1.59 -9.78 -5.64
C TRP A 2 -0.64 -10.11 -4.49
N THR A 3 0.23 -9.18 -4.14
CA THR A 3 1.20 -9.34 -3.05
C THR A 3 1.05 -8.22 -2.03
N VAL A 4 1.22 -8.55 -0.75
CA VAL A 4 1.20 -7.56 0.34
C VAL A 4 2.56 -6.89 0.43
N ILE A 5 2.60 -5.58 0.32
CA ILE A 5 3.84 -4.78 0.38
C ILE A 5 4.00 -4.06 1.71
N TYR A 6 2.90 -3.80 2.41
CA TYR A 6 2.89 -3.02 3.63
C TYR A 6 1.64 -3.30 4.46
N ILE A 7 1.77 -3.18 5.78
CA ILE A 7 0.65 -3.24 6.72
C ILE A 7 0.56 -1.89 7.43
N ALA A 8 -0.40 -1.08 7.01
CA ALA A 8 -0.65 0.22 7.60
C ALA A 8 -1.35 0.08 8.95
N PRO A 9 -0.91 0.78 10.00
CA PRO A 9 -1.51 0.67 11.34
C PRO A 9 -2.83 1.46 11.49
N THR A 10 -3.15 2.34 10.55
CA THR A 10 -4.38 3.15 10.53
C THR A 10 -4.93 3.27 9.11
N THR A 11 -6.25 3.49 8.97
CA THR A 11 -6.89 3.76 7.68
C THR A 11 -6.27 4.97 6.98
N LYS A 12 -5.91 6.01 7.74
CA LYS A 12 -5.35 7.25 7.19
C LYS A 12 -4.01 7.02 6.48
N ILE A 13 -3.13 6.20 7.08
CA ILE A 13 -1.84 5.85 6.47
C ILE A 13 -2.07 4.96 5.24
N ALA A 14 -2.99 4.00 5.33
CA ALA A 14 -3.32 3.10 4.23
C ALA A 14 -3.80 3.88 2.99
N GLU A 15 -4.74 4.80 3.19
CA GLU A 15 -5.28 5.65 2.12
C GLU A 15 -4.23 6.61 1.57
N ASN A 16 -3.37 7.17 2.41
CA ASN A 16 -2.29 8.05 1.94
C ASN A 16 -1.31 7.30 1.02
N ILE A 17 -0.86 6.10 1.43
CA ILE A 17 0.04 5.27 0.61
C ILE A 17 -0.67 4.86 -0.69
N ARG A 18 -1.92 4.40 -0.61
CA ARG A 18 -2.72 4.08 -1.80
C ARG A 18 -2.81 5.26 -2.75
N THR A 19 -3.09 6.46 -2.24
CA THR A 19 -3.25 7.66 -3.05
C THR A 19 -1.95 7.97 -3.79
N ARG A 20 -0.82 8.03 -3.08
CA ARG A 20 0.50 8.29 -3.68
C ARG A 20 0.88 7.27 -4.75
N LEU A 21 0.69 5.99 -4.47
CA LEU A 21 0.97 4.93 -5.44
C LEU A 21 0.01 4.99 -6.65
N THR A 22 -1.26 5.34 -6.44
CA THR A 22 -2.23 5.51 -7.54
C THR A 22 -1.91 6.73 -8.39
N GLU A 23 -1.40 7.82 -7.79
CA GLU A 23 -0.94 9.02 -8.50
C GLU A 23 0.22 8.72 -9.46
N GLU A 24 1.11 7.80 -9.08
CA GLU A 24 2.20 7.30 -9.94
C GLU A 24 1.71 6.31 -11.02
N GLY A 25 0.44 5.89 -10.98
CA GLY A 25 -0.18 5.00 -11.97
C GLY A 25 -0.25 3.53 -11.56
N PHE A 26 0.17 3.16 -10.35
CA PHE A 26 0.13 1.78 -9.88
C PHE A 26 -1.26 1.33 -9.43
N LEU A 27 -1.54 0.05 -9.62
CA LEU A 27 -2.75 -0.58 -9.07
C LEU A 27 -2.54 -0.94 -7.59
N VAL A 28 -3.39 -0.38 -6.72
CA VAL A 28 -3.33 -0.64 -5.29
C VAL A 28 -4.67 -1.07 -4.72
N GLN A 29 -4.66 -2.13 -3.93
CA GLN A 29 -5.80 -2.59 -3.15
C GLN A 29 -5.52 -2.45 -1.66
N LEU A 30 -6.51 -1.98 -0.91
CA LEU A 30 -6.50 -1.98 0.55
C LEU A 30 -7.39 -3.09 1.07
N ARG A 31 -6.86 -3.92 1.95
CA ARG A 31 -7.61 -5.00 2.59
C ARG A 31 -7.58 -4.81 4.11
N PRO A 32 -8.74 -4.62 4.76
CA PRO A 32 -8.78 -4.54 6.22
C PRO A 32 -8.41 -5.90 6.82
N ILE A 33 -7.47 -5.91 7.76
CA ILE A 33 -7.06 -7.14 8.46
C ILE A 33 -8.10 -7.52 9.51
N ASN A 34 -8.61 -6.52 10.22
CA ASN A 34 -9.54 -6.74 11.32
C ASN A 34 -10.49 -5.55 11.46
N LEU A 35 -11.76 -5.81 11.80
CA LEU A 35 -12.74 -4.73 11.98
C LEU A 35 -12.46 -3.90 13.25
N SER A 36 -11.84 -4.52 14.26
CA SER A 36 -11.57 -3.89 15.55
C SER A 36 -10.23 -3.14 15.61
N LYS A 37 -9.24 -3.56 14.82
CA LYS A 37 -7.95 -2.87 14.70
C LYS A 37 -7.93 -2.24 13.33
N GLN A 38 -7.83 -0.92 13.24
CA GLN A 38 -7.86 -0.14 11.98
C GLN A 38 -6.62 -0.37 11.10
N GLN A 39 -6.19 -1.62 10.94
CA GLN A 39 -5.02 -2.04 10.20
C GLN A 39 -5.42 -2.54 8.81
N TYR A 40 -4.63 -2.17 7.82
CA TYR A 40 -4.90 -2.48 6.42
C TYR A 40 -3.64 -3.05 5.76
N GLU A 41 -3.81 -4.15 5.05
CA GLU A 41 -2.84 -4.62 4.09
C GLU A 41 -2.94 -3.79 2.84
N ILE A 42 -1.79 -3.38 2.33
CA ILE A 42 -1.65 -2.71 1.05
C ILE A 42 -1.13 -3.75 0.07
N LEU A 43 -1.90 -4.01 -0.98
CA LEU A 43 -1.60 -5.00 -1.99
C LEU A 43 -1.37 -4.35 -3.35
N VAL A 44 -0.41 -4.89 -4.10
CA VAL A 44 -0.13 -4.52 -5.50
C VAL A 44 0.04 -5.77 -6.37
N PRO A 45 -0.11 -5.65 -7.70
CA PRO A 45 0.21 -6.73 -8.62
C PRO A 45 1.67 -7.13 -8.50
N SER A 46 1.95 -8.43 -8.42
CA SER A 46 3.32 -8.95 -8.32
C SER A 46 4.24 -8.52 -9.46
N GLY A 47 3.67 -8.15 -10.62
CA GLY A 47 4.44 -7.65 -11.77
C GLY A 47 5.00 -6.24 -11.59
N GLU A 48 4.44 -5.45 -10.66
CA GLU A 48 4.84 -4.06 -10.39
C GLU A 48 5.58 -3.97 -9.04
N LEU A 49 5.90 -5.10 -8.40
CA LEU A 49 6.41 -5.15 -7.03
C LEU A 49 7.72 -4.35 -6.88
N GLU A 50 8.66 -4.52 -7.81
CA GLU A 50 9.98 -3.90 -7.74
C GLU A 50 9.88 -2.36 -7.80
N GLU A 51 9.15 -1.85 -8.81
CA GLU A 51 8.91 -0.41 -9.00
C GLU A 51 8.14 0.21 -7.82
N VAL A 52 7.09 -0.47 -7.36
CA VAL A 52 6.33 -0.03 -6.19
C VAL A 52 7.20 0.01 -4.93
N GLN A 53 8.16 -0.90 -4.78
CA GLN A 53 9.04 -0.92 -3.61
C GLN A 53 9.93 0.32 -3.56
N GLU A 54 10.42 0.80 -4.70
CA GLU A 54 11.21 2.03 -4.77
C GLU A 54 10.38 3.26 -4.38
N VAL A 55 9.18 3.38 -4.94
CA VAL A 55 8.27 4.50 -4.62
C VAL A 55 7.80 4.43 -3.16
N LEU A 56 7.47 3.25 -2.66
CA LEU A 56 7.05 3.06 -1.27
C LEU A 56 8.14 3.50 -0.28
N ASN A 57 9.40 3.17 -0.55
CA ASN A 57 10.51 3.62 0.28
C ASN A 57 10.59 5.14 0.33
N SER A 58 10.41 5.83 -0.81
CA SER A 58 10.38 7.29 -0.85
C SER A 58 9.19 7.89 -0.11
N ILE A 59 8.04 7.21 -0.08
CA ILE A 59 6.85 7.65 0.68
C ILE A 59 7.07 7.48 2.20
N LEU A 60 7.69 6.38 2.64
CA LEU A 60 7.89 6.07 4.06
C LEU A 60 9.08 6.82 4.68
N HIS A 61 10.09 7.14 3.87
CA HIS A 61 11.29 7.87 4.26
C HIS A 61 11.44 9.14 3.39
N PRO A 62 10.65 10.19 3.68
CA PRO A 62 10.73 11.46 2.96
C PRO A 62 12.03 12.23 3.21
#